data_AF-A0AA41XFC2-F1
#
_entry.id   AF-A0AA41XFC2-F1
#
_cell.length_a   1.000
_cell.length_b   1.000
_cell.length_c   1.000
_cell.angle_alpha   90.00
_cell.angle_beta   90.00
_cell.angle_gamma   90.00
#
_symmetry.space_group_name_H-M   'P 1'
#
loop_
_entity.id
_entity.type
_entity.pdbx_description
1 polymer ?
#
loop_
_entity_poly.entity_id
_entity_poly.type
_entity_poly.pdbx_seq_one_letter_code
_entity_poly.pdbx_strand_id
1 'polypeptide(L)' 'MRTHVDVVEIMPVVDAGWRLWDSSMPESDSRGLLGFVEADGAGFHAVWLTPRLASEYFDSLEDAARAARQQCLERGDHA' A
#
# COMPACT_ATOMS: atom_id res chain seq x y z
N MET A 1 16.77 16.68 -10.61
CA MET A 1 17.17 15.60 -9.68
C MET A 1 15.92 15.23 -8.88
N ARG A 2 15.20 14.18 -9.28
CA ARG A 2 13.97 13.75 -8.60
C ARG A 2 14.34 12.62 -7.64
N THR A 3 14.52 12.95 -6.37
CA THR A 3 14.57 11.96 -5.28
C THR A 3 13.14 11.58 -4.93
N HIS A 4 12.58 10.64 -5.69
CA HIS A 4 11.33 9.96 -5.31
C HIS A 4 11.72 8.70 -4.55
N VAL A 5 11.97 8.83 -3.25
CA VAL A 5 12.25 7.67 -2.36
C VAL A 5 10.95 7.22 -1.68
N ASP A 6 9.83 7.34 -2.40
CA ASP A 6 8.54 6.91 -1.91
C ASP A 6 7.73 6.31 -3.07
N VAL A 7 7.84 4.99 -3.21
CA VAL A 7 7.18 4.23 -4.28
C VAL A 7 5.74 3.84 -3.93
N VAL A 8 5.25 4.25 -2.76
CA VAL A 8 3.87 3.94 -2.32
C VAL A 8 3.07 5.22 -2.17
N GLU A 9 2.04 5.36 -2.99
CA GLU A 9 1.00 6.37 -2.85
C GLU A 9 -0.13 5.85 -1.95
N ILE A 10 -0.55 6.68 -1.00
CA ILE A 10 -1.67 6.42 -0.10
C ILE A 10 -2.79 7.38 -0.50
N MET A 11 -3.91 6.85 -0.97
CA MET A 11 -5.04 7.69 -1.42
C MET A 11 -6.30 7.37 -0.63
N PRO A 12 -7.00 8.37 -0.09
CA PRO A 12 -8.28 8.15 0.58
C PRO A 12 -9.33 7.66 -0.42
N VAL A 13 -10.22 6.76 0.03
CA VAL A 13 -11.30 6.21 -0.79
C VAL A 13 -12.66 6.66 -0.24
N VAL A 14 -13.00 6.28 1.01
CA VAL A 14 -14.23 6.66 1.74
C VAL A 14 -14.03 6.49 3.26
N ASP A 15 -14.81 7.17 4.11
CA ASP A 15 -15.09 6.85 5.53
C ASP A 15 -13.97 6.13 6.33
N ALA A 16 -12.75 6.69 6.30
CA ALA A 16 -11.56 6.13 6.96
C ALA A 16 -10.92 4.90 6.30
N GLY A 17 -11.02 4.81 4.97
CA GLY A 17 -10.37 3.86 4.10
C GLY A 17 -9.37 4.51 3.15
N TRP A 18 -8.27 3.82 2.89
CA TRP A 18 -7.19 4.21 2.00
C TRP A 18 -6.85 3.07 1.04
N ARG A 19 -6.49 3.40 -0.21
CA ARG A 19 -5.78 2.48 -1.10
C ARG A 19 -4.29 2.72 -0.99
N LEU A 20 -3.53 1.64 -1.04
CA LEU A 20 -2.08 1.64 -1.16
C LEU A 20 -1.72 1.25 -2.59
N TRP A 21 -0.99 2.13 -3.27
CA TRP A 21 -0.66 2.01 -4.68
C TRP A 21 0.83 2.13 -4.92
N ASP A 22 1.39 1.26 -5.76
CA ASP A 22 2.77 1.34 -6.24
C ASP A 22 2.89 2.42 -7.34
N SER A 23 3.42 3.58 -6.97
CA SER A 23 3.55 4.74 -7.85
C SER A 23 4.64 4.59 -8.91
N SER A 24 5.43 3.50 -8.87
CA SER A 24 6.35 3.16 -9.96
C SER A 24 5.63 2.54 -11.16
N MET A 25 4.41 2.01 -10.96
CA MET A 25 3.61 1.43 -12.03
C MET A 25 2.68 2.47 -12.68
N PRO A 26 2.40 2.35 -14.00
CA PRO A 26 1.38 3.17 -14.64
C PRO A 26 0.02 3.01 -13.95
N GLU A 27 -0.75 4.10 -13.79
CA GLU A 27 -2.08 4.06 -13.14
C GLU A 27 -3.06 3.09 -13.83
N SER A 28 -2.88 2.85 -15.13
CA SER A 28 -3.66 1.88 -15.91
C SER A 28 -3.29 0.42 -15.61
N ASP A 29 -2.17 0.16 -14.93
CA ASP A 29 -1.72 -1.18 -14.58
C ASP A 29 -2.23 -1.58 -13.20
N SER A 30 -3.28 -2.41 -13.17
CA SER A 30 -3.90 -2.92 -11.94
C SER A 30 -2.93 -3.60 -10.97
N ARG A 31 -1.74 -4.03 -11.40
CA ARG A 31 -0.69 -4.63 -10.54
C ARG A 31 -0.09 -3.63 -9.56
N GLY A 32 -0.30 -2.33 -9.80
CA GLY A 32 0.07 -1.26 -8.88
C GLY A 32 -0.80 -1.21 -7.64
N LEU A 33 -1.98 -1.84 -7.63
CA LEU A 33 -2.80 -1.89 -6.42
C LEU A 33 -2.22 -2.89 -5.41
N LEU A 34 -1.68 -2.39 -4.31
CA LEU A 34 -1.06 -3.20 -3.26
C LEU A 34 -2.12 -3.76 -2.30
N GLY A 35 -3.07 -2.90 -1.90
CA GLY A 35 -4.11 -3.26 -0.96
C GLY A 35 -4.95 -2.07 -0.53
N PHE A 36 -5.83 -2.34 0.43
CA PHE A 36 -6.66 -1.34 1.09
C PHE A 36 -6.38 -1.36 2.58
N VAL A 37 -6.49 -0.21 3.22
CA VAL A 37 -6.41 -0.06 4.67
C VAL A 37 -7.68 0.63 5.12
N GLU A 38 -8.29 0.13 6.18
CA GLU A 38 -9.43 0.75 6.83
C GLU A 38 -9.10 0.96 8.31
N ALA A 39 -9.40 2.14 8.84
CA ALA A 39 -9.32 2.37 10.27
C ALA A 39 -10.59 1.82 10.93
N ASP A 40 -10.41 1.04 11.99
CA ASP A 40 -11.48 0.66 12.90
C ASP A 40 -11.22 1.22 14.31
N GLY A 41 -12.14 0.97 15.24
CA GLY A 41 -12.01 1.46 16.61
C GLY A 41 -10.80 0.90 17.39
N ALA A 42 -10.05 -0.05 16.83
CA ALA A 42 -8.91 -0.71 17.44
C ALA A 42 -7.57 -0.42 16.73
N GLY A 43 -7.59 0.02 15.47
CA GLY A 43 -6.38 0.35 14.72
C GLY A 43 -6.64 0.43 13.21
N PHE A 44 -5.71 -0.09 12.42
CA PHE A 44 -5.77 -0.09 10.97
C PHE A 44 -5.72 -1.52 10.43
N HIS A 45 -6.80 -1.95 9.78
CA HIS A 45 -6.90 -3.26 9.15
C HIS A 45 -6.53 -3.14 7.67
N ALA A 46 -5.47 -3.81 7.25
CA ALA A 46 -5.03 -3.87 5.87
C ALA A 46 -5.47 -5.18 5.20
N VAL A 47 -5.99 -5.07 4.00
CA VAL A 47 -6.24 -6.19 3.08
C VAL A 47 -5.28 -6.07 1.90
N TRP A 48 -4.33 -7.00 1.84
CA TRP A 48 -3.30 -7.09 0.81
C TRP A 48 -3.81 -7.88 -0.38
N LEU A 49 -3.63 -7.36 -1.59
CA LEU A 49 -4.00 -8.04 -2.84
C LEU A 49 -2.78 -8.69 -3.53
N THR A 50 -1.59 -8.16 -3.25
CA THR A 50 -0.30 -8.63 -3.77
C THR A 50 0.70 -8.67 -2.62
N PRO A 51 1.69 -9.59 -2.61
CA PRO A 51 1.88 -10.69 -3.56
C PRO A 51 0.89 -11.85 -3.37
N ARG A 52 0.13 -11.85 -2.27
CA ARG A 52 -0.93 -12.82 -1.98
C ARG A 52 -2.07 -12.15 -1.25
N LEU A 53 -3.27 -12.70 -1.40
CA LEU A 53 -4.42 -12.27 -0.62
C LEU A 53 -4.17 -12.59 0.86
N ALA A 54 -4.05 -11.54 1.67
CA ALA A 54 -3.82 -11.63 3.12
C ALA A 54 -4.43 -10.43 3.83
N SER A 55 -4.59 -10.53 5.14
CA SER A 55 -4.95 -9.40 5.97
C SER A 55 -4.06 -9.29 7.20
N GLU A 56 -3.84 -8.06 7.65
CA GLU A 56 -2.96 -7.73 8.76
C GLU A 56 -3.46 -6.49 9.50
N TYR A 57 -3.16 -6.41 10.80
CA TYR A 57 -3.51 -5.29 11.66
C TYR A 57 -2.28 -4.46 12.01
N PHE A 58 -2.44 -3.14 12.00
CA PHE A 58 -1.42 -2.17 12.32
C PHE A 58 -1.93 -1.16 13.34
N ASP A 59 -1.02 -0.65 14.16
CA ASP A 59 -1.32 0.40 15.13
C ASP A 59 -1.48 1.77 14.46
N SER A 60 -0.91 1.94 13.25
CA SER A 60 -0.99 3.19 12.49
C SER A 60 -1.04 2.95 10.97
N LEU A 61 -1.60 3.93 10.25
CA LEU A 61 -1.55 3.96 8.78
C LEU A 61 -0.10 4.02 8.26
N GLU A 62 0.82 4.63 9.01
CA GLU A 62 2.23 4.70 8.64
C GLU A 62 2.89 3.33 8.64
N ASP A 63 2.56 2.47 9.62
CA ASP A 63 3.09 1.10 9.68
C ASP A 63 2.56 0.26 8.52
N ALA A 64 1.28 0.40 8.19
CA ALA A 64 0.71 -0.23 7.00
C ALA A 64 1.42 0.25 5.72
N ALA A 65 1.68 1.54 5.58
CA ALA A 65 2.42 2.09 4.45
C ALA A 65 3.88 1.59 4.40
N ARG A 66 4.52 1.40 5.55
CA ARG A 66 5.87 0.84 5.66
C ARG A 66 5.91 -0.62 5.19
N ALA A 67 4.91 -1.42 5.59
CA ALA A 67 4.75 -2.79 5.12
C ALA A 67 4.54 -2.83 3.60
N ALA A 68 3.73 -1.95 3.04
CA ALA A 68 3.53 -1.86 1.59
C ALA A 68 4.82 -1.51 0.83
N ARG A 69 5.64 -0.58 1.35
CA ARG A 69 6.95 -0.26 0.75
C ARG A 69 7.88 -1.46 0.75
N GLN A 70 7.90 -2.21 1.85
CA GLN A 70 8.70 -3.43 1.95
C GLN A 70 8.28 -4.45 0.90
N GLN A 71 6.98 -4.62 0.65
CA GLN A 71 6.48 -5.49 -0.41
C GLN A 71 6.92 -5.03 -1.81
N CYS A 72 6.93 -3.72 -2.10
CA CYS A 72 7.46 -3.20 -3.36
C CYS A 72 8.95 -3.53 -3.55
N LEU A 73 9.76 -3.37 -2.49
CA LEU A 73 11.18 -3.72 -2.52
C LEU A 73 11.42 -5.22 -2.75
N GLU A 74 10.58 -6.07 -2.15
CA GLU A 74 10.67 -7.53 -2.29
C GLU A 74 10.17 -8.05 -3.64
N ARG A 75 9.20 -7.36 -4.27
CA ARG A 75 8.71 -7.70 -5.61
C ARG A 75 9.79 -7.52 -6.68
N GLY A 76 10.73 -6.59 -6.49
CA GLY A 76 11.89 -6.49 -7.37
C GLY A 76 11.56 -6.24 -8.84
N ASP A 77 10.44 -5.57 -9.16
CA ASP A 77 10.11 -5.10 -10.51
C ASP A 77 10.94 -3.83 -10.89
N HIS A 78 12.21 -3.78 -10.46
CA HIS A 78 13.20 -2.79 -10.91
C HIS A 78 13.98 -3.35 -12.11
N ALA A 79 13.25 -3.76 -13.16
CA ALA A 79 13.81 -4.15 -14.46
C ALA A 79 13.35 -3.18 -15.56
#